data_AF-A0A7J7LST6-F1
#
_entry.id   AF-A0A7J7LST6-F1
#
_cell.length_a   1.000
_cell.length_b   1.000
_cell.length_c   1.000
_cell.angle_alpha   90.00
_cell.angle_beta   90.00
_cell.angle_gamma   90.00
#
_symmetry.space_group_name_H-M   'P 1'
#
loop_
_entity.id
_entity.type
_entity.pdbx_description
1 polymer ?
#
loop_
_entity_poly.entity_id
_entity_poly.type
_entity_poly.pdbx_seq_one_letter_code
_entity_poly.pdbx_strand_id
1 'polypeptide(L)'
;MIISTCAGADISIPPDCALRADEVDSSVKLQVSKVFDPFGWCNLARICAHSSRDSFVDYWVNQSMFTMDIATQIFTILKQPDHKYLTQDDFKPILRELLATHPGLDFLQGTPEFQERYAETVIYRIFYHLDRTGSGHLSLRELKRGNLITAMQHADEEEDINKVLRYFSYEHFYVIYCKFWELDTDHDFLIDKENLIKYGNHALTYRIVDRIFSQVPRKFRSNLEGKMNYEDFVNFMLSEEDKSSAPSLEYWYLLASYNNKSLDSISCIADITIVLSYSHCIRLEQNAGWN
;
A
#
# COMPACT_ATOMS: atom_id res chain seq x y z
N MET A 1 49.53 36.23 16.74
CA MET A 1 50.54 35.60 15.86
C MET A 1 49.94 34.28 15.38
N ILE A 2 49.38 34.27 14.15
CA ILE A 2 49.13 33.18 13.16
C ILE A 2 48.44 31.88 13.69
N ILE A 3 47.35 31.30 13.13
CA ILE A 3 47.06 30.68 11.80
C ILE A 3 45.51 30.43 11.70
N SER A 4 44.78 30.87 10.65
CA SER A 4 44.19 30.13 9.47
C SER A 4 43.42 28.81 9.81
N THR A 5 42.24 28.39 9.27
CA THR A 5 41.60 28.53 7.94
C THR A 5 40.15 27.94 7.94
N CYS A 6 39.30 28.41 7.01
CA CYS A 6 38.19 27.72 6.27
C CYS A 6 36.71 27.69 6.75
N ALA A 7 35.84 27.81 5.71
CA ALA A 7 34.37 27.66 5.57
C ALA A 7 33.49 28.87 5.95
N GLY A 8 32.66 29.45 5.08
CA GLY A 8 32.22 29.08 3.73
C GLY A 8 30.75 29.46 3.51
N ALA A 9 30.53 30.67 2.99
CA ALA A 9 29.40 31.20 2.20
C ALA A 9 27.94 30.85 2.55
N ASP A 10 27.21 31.88 3.02
CA ASP A 10 25.76 32.04 2.91
C ASP A 10 25.29 32.04 1.44
N ILE A 11 24.24 31.29 1.11
CA ILE A 11 23.50 31.40 -0.16
C ILE A 11 22.03 31.69 0.17
N SER A 12 21.66 32.95 -0.01
CA SER A 12 20.28 33.43 -0.09
C SER A 12 19.61 32.94 -1.38
N ILE A 13 18.45 32.27 -1.24
CA ILE A 13 17.63 31.77 -2.36
C ILE A 13 16.84 32.94 -2.98
N PRO A 14 16.87 33.15 -4.31
CA PRO A 14 16.08 34.19 -4.97
C PRO A 14 14.60 33.79 -5.13
N PRO A 15 13.64 34.75 -5.18
CA PRO A 15 12.20 34.45 -5.04
C PRO A 15 11.49 33.87 -6.28
N ASP A 16 12.18 33.66 -7.40
CA ASP A 16 11.54 33.45 -8.72
C ASP A 16 11.59 32.00 -9.26
N CYS A 17 11.79 30.99 -8.41
CA CYS A 17 11.89 29.58 -8.85
C CYS A 17 10.70 28.68 -8.46
N ALA A 18 9.61 29.22 -7.92
CA ALA A 18 8.37 28.46 -7.77
C ALA A 18 7.50 28.68 -9.00
N LEU A 19 7.51 27.73 -9.95
CA LEU A 19 6.48 27.68 -10.98
C LEU A 19 5.13 27.47 -10.27
N ARG A 20 4.33 28.53 -10.27
CA ARG A 20 2.95 28.51 -9.83
C ARG A 20 2.13 27.68 -10.83
N ALA A 21 1.34 26.73 -10.32
CA ALA A 21 0.49 25.83 -11.12
C ALA A 21 -0.48 26.56 -12.07
N ASP A 22 -0.63 27.87 -11.89
CA ASP A 22 -1.47 28.78 -12.64
C ASP A 22 -0.95 29.12 -14.06
N GLU A 23 0.35 28.94 -14.36
CA GLU A 23 0.96 29.35 -15.65
C GLU A 23 0.97 28.28 -16.77
N VAL A 24 0.38 27.10 -16.54
CA VAL A 24 0.21 26.08 -17.60
C VAL A 24 -0.98 26.43 -18.50
N ASP A 25 -0.73 26.44 -19.82
CA ASP A 25 -1.67 26.77 -20.89
C ASP A 25 -3.06 26.18 -20.67
N SER A 26 -4.08 27.04 -20.73
CA SER A 26 -5.51 26.71 -20.65
C SER A 26 -5.99 25.66 -21.66
N SER A 27 -5.23 25.44 -22.74
CA SER A 27 -5.47 24.39 -23.74
C SER A 27 -5.05 22.98 -23.26
N VAL A 28 -4.17 22.92 -22.24
CA VAL A 28 -3.66 21.70 -21.59
C VAL A 28 -4.44 21.39 -20.30
N LYS A 29 -5.23 22.34 -19.77
CA LYS A 29 -6.12 22.17 -18.59
C LYS A 29 -7.33 21.27 -18.84
N LEU A 30 -7.35 20.48 -19.92
CA LEU A 30 -8.48 19.60 -20.25
C LEU A 30 -8.32 18.25 -19.54
N GLN A 31 -9.00 18.12 -18.40
CA GLN A 31 -9.39 16.87 -17.71
C GLN A 31 -8.27 15.92 -17.22
N VAL A 32 -7.51 16.25 -16.17
CA VAL A 32 -6.79 15.21 -15.40
C VAL A 32 -6.52 15.70 -13.95
N SER A 33 -6.89 14.88 -12.96
CA SER A 33 -6.36 14.66 -11.58
C SER A 33 -5.57 15.79 -10.86
N LYS A 34 -5.73 15.97 -9.53
CA LYS A 34 -4.95 16.97 -8.75
C LYS A 34 -3.75 16.37 -8.02
N VAL A 35 -3.85 15.13 -7.54
CA VAL A 35 -2.82 14.45 -6.73
C VAL A 35 -2.15 13.34 -7.52
N PHE A 36 -2.89 12.66 -8.41
CA PHE A 36 -2.41 11.54 -9.23
C PHE A 36 -2.16 11.86 -10.71
N ASP A 37 -1.97 13.14 -11.04
CA ASP A 37 -1.72 13.61 -12.40
C ASP A 37 -0.37 13.13 -12.92
N PRO A 38 -0.33 12.32 -14.00
CA PRO A 38 0.92 11.94 -14.65
C PRO A 38 1.82 13.15 -14.98
N PHE A 39 1.25 14.30 -15.35
CA PHE A 39 2.02 15.52 -15.66
C PHE A 39 2.65 16.15 -14.42
N GLY A 40 1.89 16.32 -13.33
CA GLY A 40 2.43 16.75 -12.03
C GLY A 40 3.53 15.81 -11.50
N TRP A 41 3.46 14.52 -11.83
CA TRP A 41 4.36 13.51 -11.28
C TRP A 41 5.72 13.40 -11.91
N CYS A 42 5.86 13.74 -13.18
CA CYS A 42 7.20 13.85 -13.76
C CYS A 42 8.04 14.92 -13.03
N ASN A 43 7.40 15.95 -12.43
CA ASN A 43 8.12 16.89 -11.57
C ASN A 43 8.58 16.26 -10.24
N LEU A 44 7.79 15.37 -9.64
CA LEU A 44 8.04 14.75 -8.33
C LEU A 44 8.89 13.46 -8.40
N ALA A 45 8.78 12.68 -9.48
CA ALA A 45 9.42 11.37 -9.66
C ALA A 45 10.92 11.45 -10.07
N ARG A 46 11.67 12.40 -9.50
CA ARG A 46 13.10 12.68 -9.78
C ARG A 46 13.42 13.18 -11.20
N ILE A 47 12.48 13.26 -12.14
CA ILE A 47 12.79 13.71 -13.51
C ILE A 47 12.99 15.23 -13.58
N CYS A 48 12.32 16.03 -12.73
CA CYS A 48 12.43 17.51 -12.79
C CYS A 48 12.88 18.22 -11.52
N ALA A 49 13.43 17.53 -10.52
CA ALA A 49 13.97 18.20 -9.33
C ALA A 49 15.07 19.24 -9.66
N HIS A 50 15.64 19.22 -10.87
CA HIS A 50 16.61 20.20 -11.39
C HIS A 50 16.42 20.57 -12.88
N SER A 51 15.26 20.25 -13.47
CA SER A 51 15.16 20.14 -14.94
C SER A 51 14.16 21.15 -15.51
N SER A 52 14.57 21.87 -16.56
CA SER A 52 13.75 22.91 -17.21
C SER A 52 12.50 22.33 -17.87
N ARG A 53 11.48 23.18 -18.11
CA ARG A 53 10.25 22.80 -18.84
C ARG A 53 10.53 22.07 -20.15
N ASP A 54 11.61 22.42 -20.83
CA ASP A 54 12.01 21.81 -22.10
C ASP A 54 12.47 20.35 -21.92
N SER A 55 13.22 20.05 -20.86
CA SER A 55 13.64 18.67 -20.55
C SER A 55 12.47 17.75 -20.17
N PHE A 56 11.41 18.31 -19.58
CA PHE A 56 10.16 17.60 -19.33
C PHE A 56 9.44 17.27 -20.63
N VAL A 57 9.26 18.27 -21.51
CA VAL A 57 8.61 18.07 -22.81
C VAL A 57 9.39 17.05 -23.63
N ASP A 58 10.72 17.13 -23.62
CA ASP A 58 11.59 16.17 -24.30
C ASP A 58 11.41 14.77 -23.73
N TYR A 59 11.34 14.57 -22.41
CA TYR A 59 11.08 13.24 -21.83
C TYR A 59 9.73 12.68 -22.29
N TRP A 60 8.67 13.49 -22.20
CA TRP A 60 7.31 13.09 -22.54
C TRP A 60 7.13 12.76 -24.03
N VAL A 61 7.75 13.56 -24.90
CA VAL A 61 7.72 13.36 -26.35
C VAL A 61 8.61 12.18 -26.74
N ASN A 62 9.84 12.09 -26.23
CA ASN A 62 10.78 11.03 -26.61
C ASN A 62 10.35 9.65 -26.10
N GLN A 63 9.68 9.56 -24.95
CA GLN A 63 9.11 8.31 -24.43
C GLN A 63 7.72 8.00 -25.02
N SER A 64 7.19 8.84 -25.90
CA SER A 64 5.84 8.67 -26.50
C SER A 64 4.73 8.50 -25.46
N MET A 65 4.88 9.10 -24.28
CA MET A 65 3.99 8.91 -23.11
C MET A 65 2.54 9.28 -23.43
N PHE A 66 2.33 10.27 -24.30
CA PHE A 66 1.00 10.70 -24.76
C PHE A 66 0.20 9.62 -25.50
N THR A 67 0.84 8.58 -26.01
CA THR A 67 0.16 7.50 -26.75
C THR A 67 -0.10 6.26 -25.90
N MET A 68 0.44 6.22 -24.68
CA MET A 68 0.30 5.09 -23.77
C MET A 68 -0.98 5.17 -22.96
N ASP A 69 -1.53 4.02 -22.57
CA ASP A 69 -2.61 3.98 -21.58
C ASP A 69 -2.11 4.42 -20.19
N ILE A 70 -3.03 4.93 -19.36
CA ILE A 70 -2.73 5.52 -18.04
C ILE A 70 -1.94 4.55 -17.14
N ALA A 71 -2.26 3.25 -17.15
CA ALA A 71 -1.54 2.28 -16.32
C ALA A 71 -0.09 2.11 -16.78
N THR A 72 0.17 2.13 -18.09
CA THR A 72 1.55 2.11 -18.63
C THR A 72 2.30 3.40 -18.30
N GLN A 73 1.63 4.56 -18.37
CA GLN A 73 2.23 5.84 -17.97
C GLN A 73 2.65 5.83 -16.51
N ILE A 74 1.72 5.51 -15.60
CA ILE A 74 1.97 5.44 -14.14
C ILE A 74 3.08 4.43 -13.83
N PHE A 75 3.03 3.25 -14.44
CA PHE A 75 4.08 2.25 -14.27
C PHE A 75 5.46 2.77 -14.71
N THR A 76 5.52 3.48 -15.82
CA THR A 76 6.79 4.00 -16.37
C THR A 76 7.34 5.13 -15.51
N ILE A 77 6.47 5.97 -14.95
CA ILE A 77 6.82 7.08 -14.07
C ILE A 77 7.35 6.59 -12.71
N LEU A 78 6.66 5.62 -12.08
CA LEU A 78 7.00 5.18 -10.73
C LEU A 78 8.24 4.28 -10.70
N LYS A 79 8.46 3.49 -11.74
CA LYS A 79 9.48 2.45 -11.78
C LYS A 79 10.88 3.04 -11.84
N GLN A 80 11.80 2.50 -11.03
CA GLN A 80 13.23 2.82 -11.18
C GLN A 80 13.74 2.58 -12.62
N PRO A 81 14.77 3.32 -13.06
CA PRO A 81 15.45 3.04 -14.32
C PRO A 81 15.87 1.57 -14.41
N ASP A 82 15.79 0.98 -15.60
CA ASP A 82 16.21 -0.40 -15.91
C ASP A 82 15.42 -1.55 -15.23
N HIS A 83 14.56 -1.27 -14.27
CA HIS A 83 13.68 -2.29 -13.68
C HIS A 83 12.54 -2.66 -14.64
N LYS A 84 11.90 -3.82 -14.43
CA LYS A 84 10.71 -4.26 -15.20
C LYS A 84 9.47 -4.47 -14.32
N TYR A 85 9.53 -3.97 -13.09
CA TYR A 85 8.53 -4.14 -12.04
C TYR A 85 8.61 -2.95 -11.08
N LEU A 86 7.54 -2.72 -10.32
CA LEU A 86 7.49 -1.78 -9.20
C LEU A 86 7.79 -2.52 -7.90
N THR A 87 8.55 -1.87 -7.04
CA THR A 87 8.82 -2.26 -5.65
C THR A 87 8.00 -1.39 -4.70
N GLN A 88 7.99 -1.74 -3.41
CA GLN A 88 7.31 -0.93 -2.38
C GLN A 88 7.86 0.51 -2.33
N ASP A 89 9.18 0.69 -2.46
CA ASP A 89 9.83 2.00 -2.40
C ASP A 89 9.41 2.94 -3.54
N ASP A 90 9.03 2.38 -4.68
CA ASP A 90 8.56 3.15 -5.85
C ASP A 90 7.25 3.90 -5.58
N PHE A 91 6.48 3.48 -4.56
CA PHE A 91 5.25 4.14 -4.13
C PHE A 91 5.46 5.21 -3.04
N LYS A 92 6.68 5.39 -2.51
CA LYS A 92 6.93 6.41 -1.48
C LYS A 92 6.73 7.85 -1.98
N PRO A 93 7.22 8.25 -3.17
CA PRO A 93 7.08 9.64 -3.64
C PRO A 93 5.62 10.06 -3.80
N ILE A 94 4.81 9.19 -4.37
CA ILE A 94 3.38 9.41 -4.60
C ILE A 94 2.58 9.50 -3.29
N LEU A 95 2.89 8.67 -2.30
CA LEU A 95 2.21 8.75 -1.01
C LEU A 95 2.61 9.98 -0.20
N ARG A 96 3.84 10.48 -0.37
CA ARG A 96 4.24 11.77 0.20
C ARG A 96 3.42 12.91 -0.40
N GLU A 97 3.21 12.90 -1.71
CA GLU A 97 2.37 13.92 -2.36
C GLU A 97 0.92 13.83 -1.91
N LEU A 98 0.36 12.62 -1.86
CA LEU A 98 -0.99 12.40 -1.32
C LEU A 98 -1.13 12.96 0.09
N LEU A 99 -0.18 12.65 0.98
CA LEU A 99 -0.18 13.15 2.35
C LEU A 99 -0.08 14.69 2.40
N ALA A 100 0.73 15.30 1.53
CA ALA A 100 0.96 16.74 1.50
C ALA A 100 -0.20 17.57 0.94
N THR A 101 -1.05 16.98 0.10
CA THR A 101 -2.02 17.72 -0.72
C THR A 101 -3.48 17.33 -0.52
N HIS A 102 -3.75 16.13 -0.02
CA HIS A 102 -5.12 15.64 0.10
C HIS A 102 -5.81 16.20 1.36
N PRO A 103 -6.93 16.93 1.23
CA PRO A 103 -7.57 17.62 2.36
C PRO A 103 -8.02 16.65 3.47
N GLY A 104 -8.50 15.47 3.09
CA GLY A 104 -8.85 14.39 4.02
C GLY A 104 -7.68 13.81 4.83
N LEU A 105 -6.44 14.26 4.62
CA LEU A 105 -5.25 13.85 5.38
C LEU A 105 -4.53 15.04 6.04
N ASP A 106 -5.04 16.27 5.92
CA ASP A 106 -4.42 17.50 6.46
C ASP A 106 -4.12 17.41 7.96
N PHE A 107 -4.97 16.68 8.70
CA PHE A 107 -4.80 16.49 10.14
C PHE A 107 -3.54 15.69 10.51
N LEU A 108 -2.93 14.96 9.56
CA LEU A 108 -1.68 14.22 9.77
C LEU A 108 -0.42 15.06 9.62
N GLN A 109 -0.51 16.29 9.11
CA GLN A 109 0.65 17.16 8.82
C GLN A 109 1.57 17.37 10.03
N GLY A 110 1.00 17.39 11.25
CA GLY A 110 1.76 17.56 12.50
C GLY A 110 2.37 16.29 13.09
N THR A 111 2.19 15.12 12.47
CA THR A 111 2.56 13.81 13.05
C THR A 111 3.35 12.95 12.06
N PRO A 112 4.67 13.17 11.91
CA PRO A 112 5.49 12.46 10.94
C PRO A 112 5.49 10.93 11.11
N GLU A 113 5.47 10.41 12.35
CA GLU A 113 5.46 8.96 12.56
C GLU A 113 4.17 8.33 12.01
N PHE A 114 3.03 8.99 12.19
CA PHE A 114 1.75 8.51 11.66
C PHE A 114 1.65 8.64 10.14
N GLN A 115 2.27 9.67 9.55
CA GLN A 115 2.36 9.79 8.09
C GLN A 115 3.13 8.61 7.48
N GLU A 116 4.28 8.27 8.07
CA GLU A 116 5.08 7.13 7.62
C GLU A 116 4.31 5.82 7.75
N ARG A 117 3.68 5.57 8.91
CA ARG A 117 2.89 4.35 9.14
C ARG A 117 1.67 4.24 8.25
N TYR A 118 0.97 5.34 7.97
CA TYR A 118 -0.12 5.36 7.02
C TYR A 118 0.39 5.00 5.61
N ALA A 119 1.46 5.66 5.14
CA ALA A 119 2.03 5.39 3.82
C ALA A 119 2.48 3.93 3.67
N GLU A 120 3.19 3.38 4.65
CA GLU A 120 3.57 1.96 4.68
C GLU A 120 2.35 1.05 4.59
N THR A 121 1.31 1.33 5.37
CA THR A 121 0.08 0.51 5.38
C THR A 121 -0.61 0.55 4.02
N VAL A 122 -0.71 1.71 3.37
CA VAL A 122 -1.27 1.83 2.01
C VAL A 122 -0.46 0.96 1.04
N ILE A 123 0.87 1.00 1.09
CA ILE A 123 1.74 0.16 0.23
C ILE A 123 1.49 -1.33 0.48
N TYR A 124 1.44 -1.76 1.74
CA TYR A 124 1.18 -3.16 2.08
C TYR A 124 -0.18 -3.63 1.56
N ARG A 125 -1.22 -2.80 1.67
CA ARG A 125 -2.55 -3.09 1.10
C ARG A 125 -2.50 -3.22 -0.43
N ILE A 126 -1.74 -2.36 -1.11
CA ILE A 126 -1.54 -2.44 -2.56
C ILE A 126 -0.91 -3.79 -2.94
N PHE A 127 0.21 -4.14 -2.29
CA PHE A 127 0.91 -5.40 -2.59
C PHE A 127 0.11 -6.64 -2.20
N TYR A 128 -0.65 -6.59 -1.10
CA TYR A 128 -1.52 -7.69 -0.69
C TYR A 128 -2.54 -8.05 -1.79
N HIS A 129 -3.16 -7.06 -2.42
CA HIS A 129 -4.17 -7.31 -3.45
C HIS A 129 -3.59 -7.52 -4.85
N LEU A 130 -2.47 -6.87 -5.19
CA LEU A 130 -1.94 -6.88 -6.55
C LEU A 130 -0.80 -7.88 -6.78
N ASP A 131 0.12 -8.06 -5.82
CA ASP A 131 1.22 -9.02 -5.92
C ASP A 131 0.77 -10.40 -5.45
N ARG A 132 0.06 -11.09 -6.33
CA ARG A 132 -0.48 -12.43 -6.06
C ARG A 132 0.60 -13.48 -5.84
N THR A 133 1.80 -13.24 -6.37
CA THR A 133 2.92 -14.17 -6.24
C THR A 133 3.68 -13.99 -4.92
N GLY A 134 3.46 -12.87 -4.22
CA GLY A 134 4.22 -12.50 -3.03
C GLY A 134 5.70 -12.21 -3.33
N SER A 135 6.05 -11.93 -4.58
CA SER A 135 7.43 -11.74 -5.02
C SER A 135 8.04 -10.42 -4.52
N GLY A 136 7.22 -9.45 -4.13
CA GLY A 136 7.60 -8.07 -3.87
C GLY A 136 7.81 -7.25 -5.15
N HIS A 137 7.47 -7.81 -6.31
CA HIS A 137 7.69 -7.19 -7.62
C HIS A 137 6.38 -7.10 -8.40
N LEU A 138 5.79 -5.91 -8.44
CA LEU A 138 4.54 -5.68 -9.14
C LEU A 138 4.78 -5.41 -10.62
N SER A 139 4.30 -6.29 -11.50
CA SER A 139 4.44 -6.14 -12.95
C SER A 139 3.40 -5.20 -13.56
N LEU A 140 3.68 -4.66 -14.75
CA LEU A 140 2.71 -3.85 -15.51
C LEU A 140 1.40 -4.61 -15.77
N ARG A 141 1.49 -5.93 -15.98
CA ARG A 141 0.32 -6.78 -16.23
C ARG A 141 -0.58 -6.87 -14.99
N GLU A 142 0.01 -6.97 -13.80
CA GLU A 142 -0.73 -6.98 -12.55
C GLU A 142 -1.35 -5.61 -12.27
N LEU A 143 -0.60 -4.53 -12.49
CA LEU A 143 -1.13 -3.17 -12.37
C LEU A 143 -2.34 -2.94 -13.28
N LYS A 144 -2.25 -3.35 -14.56
CA LYS A 144 -3.34 -3.23 -15.55
C LYS A 144 -4.59 -4.04 -15.21
N ARG A 145 -4.43 -5.18 -14.53
CA ARG A 145 -5.53 -6.06 -14.13
C ARG A 145 -6.13 -5.68 -12.78
N GLY A 146 -5.35 -4.97 -11.97
CA GLY A 146 -5.75 -4.45 -10.68
C GLY A 146 -6.74 -3.30 -10.80
N ASN A 147 -7.10 -2.76 -9.64
CA ASN A 147 -8.01 -1.62 -9.49
C ASN A 147 -7.32 -0.42 -8.83
N LEU A 148 -5.97 -0.42 -8.78
CA LEU A 148 -5.21 0.65 -8.14
C LEU A 148 -5.38 1.97 -8.88
N ILE A 149 -5.31 1.98 -10.21
CA ILE A 149 -5.48 3.23 -10.99
C ILE A 149 -6.86 3.84 -10.74
N THR A 150 -7.91 3.03 -10.72
CA THR A 150 -9.26 3.50 -10.40
C THR A 150 -9.37 4.02 -8.97
N ALA A 151 -8.71 3.37 -8.00
CA ALA A 151 -8.69 3.83 -6.62
C ALA A 151 -7.93 5.16 -6.45
N MET A 152 -6.86 5.38 -7.23
CA MET A 152 -6.10 6.63 -7.24
C MET A 152 -6.93 7.77 -7.81
N GLN A 153 -7.63 7.53 -8.93
CA GLN A 153 -8.56 8.51 -9.51
C GLN A 153 -9.70 8.85 -8.54
N HIS A 154 -10.23 7.86 -7.82
CA HIS A 154 -11.24 8.12 -6.79
C HIS A 154 -10.69 8.98 -5.64
N ALA A 155 -9.44 8.77 -5.23
CA ALA A 155 -8.77 9.60 -4.24
C ALA A 155 -8.49 11.05 -4.71
N ASP A 156 -8.47 11.32 -6.01
CA ASP A 156 -8.41 12.71 -6.50
C ASP A 156 -9.74 13.45 -6.40
N GLU A 157 -10.82 12.71 -6.58
CA GLU A 157 -12.17 13.26 -6.71
C GLU A 157 -12.88 13.39 -5.36
N GLU A 158 -12.55 12.52 -4.41
CA GLU A 158 -13.22 12.44 -3.12
C GLU A 158 -12.41 13.11 -2.01
N GLU A 159 -12.94 14.21 -1.47
CA GLU A 159 -12.28 14.97 -0.39
C GLU A 159 -12.21 14.19 0.93
N ASP A 160 -13.14 13.27 1.16
CA ASP A 160 -13.14 12.38 2.33
C ASP A 160 -12.42 11.07 2.00
N ILE A 161 -11.13 11.01 2.37
CA ILE A 161 -10.26 9.85 2.10
C ILE A 161 -10.83 8.53 2.66
N ASN A 162 -11.70 8.58 3.68
CA ASN A 162 -12.26 7.37 4.29
C ASN A 162 -13.30 6.68 3.40
N LYS A 163 -13.91 7.41 2.45
CA LYS A 163 -14.77 6.79 1.42
C LYS A 163 -13.95 6.07 0.35
N VAL A 164 -12.65 6.35 0.24
CA VAL A 164 -11.73 5.62 -0.64
C VAL A 164 -11.26 4.33 0.05
N LEU A 165 -12.22 3.41 0.23
CA LEU A 165 -12.01 2.16 0.98
C LEU A 165 -10.87 1.29 0.41
N ARG A 166 -10.64 1.36 -0.90
CA ARG A 166 -9.55 0.64 -1.56
C ARG A 166 -8.24 1.37 -1.30
N TYR A 167 -7.36 0.72 -0.56
CA TYR A 167 -5.98 1.14 -0.24
C TYR A 167 -5.86 2.37 0.67
N PHE A 168 -6.60 3.45 0.41
CA PHE A 168 -6.30 4.78 0.94
C PHE A 168 -7.10 5.19 2.20
N SER A 169 -8.18 4.50 2.57
CA SER A 169 -8.94 4.86 3.78
C SER A 169 -8.07 4.93 5.04
N TYR A 170 -8.09 6.10 5.70
CA TYR A 170 -7.38 6.34 6.94
C TYR A 170 -7.98 5.54 8.10
N GLU A 171 -9.30 5.44 8.18
CA GLU A 171 -9.99 4.62 9.19
C GLU A 171 -9.54 3.16 9.15
N HIS A 172 -9.40 2.58 7.94
CA HIS A 172 -8.86 1.23 7.79
C HIS A 172 -7.43 1.11 8.31
N PHE A 173 -6.57 2.07 7.97
CA PHE A 173 -5.21 2.13 8.53
C PHE A 173 -5.24 2.19 10.06
N TYR A 174 -6.06 3.08 10.63
CA TYR A 174 -6.11 3.32 12.07
C TYR A 174 -6.53 2.07 12.84
N VAL A 175 -7.53 1.33 12.34
CA VAL A 175 -7.97 0.06 12.94
C VAL A 175 -6.86 -0.99 12.92
N ILE A 176 -6.18 -1.16 11.78
CA ILE A 176 -5.06 -2.11 11.66
C ILE A 176 -3.93 -1.73 12.62
N TYR A 177 -3.54 -0.46 12.64
CA TYR A 177 -2.47 0.04 13.50
C TYR A 177 -2.81 -0.10 14.99
N CYS A 178 -4.04 0.23 15.40
CA CYS A 178 -4.48 0.05 16.78
C CYS A 178 -4.44 -1.41 17.21
N LYS A 179 -4.86 -2.34 16.34
CA LYS A 179 -4.81 -3.77 16.64
C LYS A 179 -3.39 -4.30 16.77
N PHE A 180 -2.46 -3.78 15.97
CA PHE A 180 -1.05 -4.08 16.13
C PHE A 180 -0.52 -3.55 17.48
N TRP A 181 -0.78 -2.27 17.76
CA TRP A 181 -0.32 -1.59 18.97
C TRP A 181 -0.86 -2.24 20.26
N GLU A 182 -2.10 -2.74 20.24
CA GLU A 182 -2.69 -3.50 21.36
C GLU A 182 -1.91 -4.80 21.67
N LEU A 183 -1.24 -5.40 20.67
CA LEU A 183 -0.50 -6.66 20.82
C LEU A 183 0.98 -6.47 21.13
N ASP A 184 1.61 -5.44 20.55
CA ASP A 184 3.02 -5.06 20.72
C ASP A 184 3.20 -4.21 21.99
N THR A 185 3.22 -4.87 23.14
CA THR A 185 3.25 -4.22 24.47
C THR A 185 4.60 -3.64 24.85
N ASP A 186 5.68 -4.14 24.27
CA ASP A 186 7.06 -3.67 24.45
C ASP A 186 7.50 -2.67 23.38
N HIS A 187 6.64 -2.42 22.39
CA HIS A 187 6.80 -1.38 21.37
C HIS A 187 8.09 -1.55 20.54
N ASP A 188 8.47 -2.81 20.29
CA ASP A 188 9.63 -3.16 19.48
C ASP A 188 9.28 -3.33 17.99
N PHE A 189 8.01 -3.10 17.62
CA PHE A 189 7.44 -3.30 16.28
C PHE A 189 7.49 -4.75 15.80
N LEU A 190 7.49 -5.71 16.73
CA LEU A 190 7.47 -7.13 16.45
C LEU A 190 6.40 -7.83 17.30
N ILE A 191 5.75 -8.83 16.69
CA ILE A 191 4.76 -9.68 17.35
C ILE A 191 5.29 -11.11 17.35
N ASP A 192 5.35 -11.75 18.51
CA ASP A 192 5.56 -13.20 18.63
C ASP A 192 4.24 -13.99 18.78
N LYS A 193 4.36 -15.30 18.96
CA LYS A 193 3.21 -16.21 19.12
C LYS A 193 2.39 -15.84 20.36
N GLU A 194 3.07 -15.46 21.44
CA GLU A 194 2.49 -15.09 22.72
C GLU A 194 1.75 -13.75 22.66
N ASN A 195 2.19 -12.83 21.81
CA ASN A 195 1.42 -11.65 21.43
C ASN A 195 0.20 -12.07 20.59
N LEU A 196 0.39 -12.73 19.44
CA LEU A 196 -0.69 -12.97 18.47
C LEU A 196 -1.83 -13.85 19.02
N ILE A 197 -1.56 -14.78 19.94
CA ILE A 197 -2.61 -15.62 20.54
C ILE A 197 -3.65 -14.81 21.34
N LYS A 198 -3.34 -13.58 21.74
CA LYS A 198 -4.26 -12.67 22.45
C LYS A 198 -5.19 -11.93 21.48
N TYR A 199 -4.91 -11.96 20.17
CA TYR A 199 -5.71 -11.30 19.16
C TYR A 199 -7.19 -11.69 19.23
N GLY A 200 -8.07 -10.69 19.14
CA GLY A 200 -9.51 -10.88 19.15
C GLY A 200 -10.05 -11.55 20.43
N ASN A 201 -9.41 -11.33 21.59
CA ASN A 201 -9.72 -12.02 22.85
C ASN A 201 -9.59 -13.55 22.72
N HIS A 202 -8.42 -13.99 22.22
CA HIS A 202 -8.12 -15.40 21.96
C HIS A 202 -9.02 -16.05 20.90
N ALA A 203 -9.39 -15.30 19.86
CA ALA A 203 -10.21 -15.80 18.77
C ALA A 203 -9.49 -16.87 17.91
N LEU A 204 -8.16 -16.82 17.85
CA LEU A 204 -7.35 -17.77 17.10
C LEU A 204 -6.98 -18.98 17.95
N THR A 205 -7.06 -20.17 17.35
CA THR A 205 -6.55 -21.39 18.01
C THR A 205 -5.02 -21.41 18.01
N TYR A 206 -4.42 -22.03 19.03
CA TYR A 206 -2.96 -22.21 19.11
C TYR A 206 -2.38 -22.85 17.83
N ARG A 207 -3.12 -23.79 17.22
CA ARG A 207 -2.71 -24.47 15.98
C ARG A 207 -2.63 -23.50 14.80
N ILE A 208 -3.60 -22.59 14.66
CA ILE A 208 -3.57 -21.58 13.60
C ILE A 208 -2.41 -20.63 13.81
N VAL A 209 -2.22 -20.12 15.04
CA VAL A 209 -1.09 -19.25 15.38
C VAL A 209 0.25 -19.93 15.07
N ASP A 210 0.42 -21.20 15.47
CA ASP A 210 1.65 -21.95 15.20
C ASP A 210 1.94 -22.09 13.70
N ARG A 211 0.91 -22.29 12.88
CA ARG A 211 1.06 -22.37 11.41
C ARG A 211 1.34 -21.03 10.75
N ILE A 212 0.77 -19.94 11.26
CA ILE A 212 1.10 -18.57 10.82
C ILE A 212 2.59 -18.31 11.04
N PHE A 213 3.09 -18.58 12.24
CA PHE A 213 4.51 -18.40 12.58
C PHE A 213 5.44 -19.45 11.96
N SER A 214 4.91 -20.60 11.54
CA SER A 214 5.60 -21.54 10.65
C SER A 214 5.64 -21.05 9.19
N GLN A 215 5.10 -19.86 8.92
CA GLN A 215 5.09 -19.19 7.62
C GLN A 215 4.50 -20.06 6.52
N VAL A 216 3.44 -20.80 6.86
CA VAL A 216 2.71 -21.69 5.95
C VAL A 216 1.98 -20.89 4.86
N PRO A 217 1.13 -19.89 5.18
CA PRO A 217 0.36 -19.21 4.15
C PRO A 217 1.22 -18.23 3.34
N ARG A 218 2.23 -17.64 3.97
CA ARG A 218 3.12 -16.64 3.36
C ARG A 218 4.43 -16.58 4.16
N LYS A 219 5.53 -16.35 3.45
CA LYS A 219 6.84 -16.06 4.07
C LYS A 219 6.84 -14.67 4.70
N PHE A 220 7.36 -14.59 5.91
CA PHE A 220 7.49 -13.32 6.61
C PHE A 220 8.56 -12.46 5.94
N ARG A 221 8.32 -11.15 5.94
CA ARG A 221 9.27 -10.11 5.56
C ARG A 221 10.16 -9.73 6.73
N SER A 222 9.74 -10.02 7.95
CA SER A 222 10.60 -9.95 9.13
C SER A 222 11.86 -10.80 8.94
N ASN A 223 13.00 -10.19 9.24
CA ASN A 223 14.31 -10.87 9.22
C ASN A 223 14.62 -11.60 10.54
N LEU A 224 13.71 -11.54 11.51
CA LEU A 224 13.88 -12.12 12.84
C LEU A 224 13.04 -13.39 12.98
N GLU A 225 13.69 -14.48 13.35
CA GLU A 225 13.04 -15.78 13.52
C GLU A 225 11.98 -15.72 14.62
N GLY A 226 10.80 -16.30 14.34
CA GLY A 226 9.70 -16.33 15.30
C GLY A 226 9.04 -14.97 15.58
N LYS A 227 9.42 -13.92 14.85
CA LYS A 227 8.86 -12.56 15.00
C LYS A 227 8.20 -12.11 13.70
N MET A 228 6.96 -11.65 13.81
CA MET A 228 6.16 -11.04 12.75
C MET A 228 6.36 -9.52 12.82
N ASN A 229 6.75 -8.87 11.72
CA ASN A 229 6.82 -7.40 11.69
C ASN A 229 5.45 -6.80 11.35
N TYR A 230 5.37 -5.46 11.31
CA TYR A 230 4.12 -4.77 10.99
C TYR A 230 3.54 -5.16 9.61
N GLU A 231 4.37 -5.28 8.55
CA GLU A 231 3.91 -5.70 7.22
C GLU A 231 3.27 -7.10 7.25
N ASP A 232 3.92 -8.05 7.91
CA ASP A 232 3.43 -9.41 8.05
C ASP A 232 2.10 -9.45 8.82
N PHE A 233 1.96 -8.59 9.83
CA PHE A 233 0.70 -8.41 10.56
C PHE A 233 -0.40 -7.80 9.69
N VAL A 234 -0.11 -6.80 8.86
CA VAL A 234 -1.09 -6.23 7.90
C VAL A 234 -1.60 -7.33 6.96
N ASN A 235 -0.72 -8.18 6.43
CA ASN A 235 -1.13 -9.31 5.57
C ASN A 235 -2.05 -10.31 6.31
N PHE A 236 -1.77 -10.59 7.59
CA PHE A 236 -2.64 -11.39 8.45
C PHE A 236 -4.00 -10.71 8.65
N MET A 237 -4.03 -9.43 9.04
CA MET A 237 -5.25 -8.66 9.31
C MET A 237 -6.16 -8.57 8.09
N LEU A 238 -5.62 -8.26 6.91
CA LEU A 238 -6.39 -8.20 5.67
C LEU A 238 -7.00 -9.55 5.31
N SER A 239 -6.29 -10.65 5.61
CA SER A 239 -6.82 -11.99 5.42
C SER A 239 -7.90 -12.33 6.45
N GLU A 240 -7.74 -11.89 7.69
CA GLU A 240 -8.71 -12.15 8.76
C GLU A 240 -10.01 -11.36 8.58
N GLU A 241 -9.93 -10.11 8.11
CA GLU A 241 -11.06 -9.21 7.93
C GLU A 241 -11.97 -9.60 6.75
N ASP A 242 -11.40 -9.81 5.55
CA ASP A 242 -12.15 -10.21 4.36
C ASP A 242 -11.78 -11.63 3.92
N LYS A 243 -12.39 -12.61 4.58
CA LYS A 243 -12.27 -14.04 4.26
C LYS A 243 -12.86 -14.44 2.90
N SER A 244 -13.53 -13.54 2.19
CA SER A 244 -14.10 -13.79 0.86
C SER A 244 -13.14 -13.42 -0.27
N SER A 245 -12.13 -12.59 0.01
CA SER A 245 -11.14 -12.19 -0.99
C SER A 245 -10.30 -13.37 -1.44
N ALA A 246 -9.90 -13.37 -2.73
CA ALA A 246 -9.03 -14.40 -3.28
C ALA A 246 -7.72 -14.63 -2.48
N PRO A 247 -6.94 -13.60 -2.09
CA PRO A 247 -5.73 -13.80 -1.29
C PRO A 247 -6.03 -14.36 0.11
N SER A 248 -7.14 -13.96 0.72
CA SER A 248 -7.55 -14.48 2.03
C SER A 248 -7.98 -15.95 1.97
N LEU A 249 -8.78 -16.32 0.96
CA LEU A 249 -9.18 -17.70 0.75
C LEU A 249 -7.96 -18.62 0.61
N GLU A 250 -6.94 -18.18 -0.14
CA GLU A 250 -5.67 -18.91 -0.26
C GLU A 250 -4.92 -18.98 1.08
N TYR A 251 -4.82 -17.85 1.80
CA TYR A 251 -4.20 -17.77 3.13
C TYR A 251 -4.82 -18.78 4.12
N TRP A 252 -6.14 -18.77 4.26
CA TRP A 252 -6.86 -19.66 5.16
C TRP A 252 -6.90 -21.11 4.69
N TYR A 253 -6.99 -21.34 3.38
CA TYR A 253 -6.91 -22.68 2.82
C TYR A 253 -5.57 -23.34 3.15
N LEU A 254 -4.45 -22.60 3.01
CA LEU A 254 -3.12 -23.09 3.37
C LEU A 254 -2.99 -23.36 4.88
N LEU A 255 -3.63 -22.56 5.72
CA LEU A 255 -3.67 -22.79 7.18
C LEU A 255 -4.57 -23.95 7.60
N ALA A 256 -5.65 -24.23 6.88
CA ALA A 256 -6.57 -25.31 7.18
C ALA A 256 -6.10 -26.66 6.61
N SER A 257 -5.46 -26.66 5.43
CA SER A 257 -4.97 -27.86 4.76
C SER A 257 -3.79 -28.45 5.52
N TYR A 258 -4.04 -29.42 6.41
CA TYR A 258 -3.01 -30.22 7.05
C TYR A 258 -3.17 -31.68 6.62
N ASN A 259 -2.09 -32.22 6.04
CA ASN A 259 -1.93 -33.56 5.50
C ASN A 259 -2.77 -33.85 4.24
N ASN A 260 -2.15 -34.44 3.23
CA ASN A 260 -2.83 -35.29 2.23
C ASN A 260 -3.52 -36.53 2.85
N LYS A 261 -4.01 -36.43 4.10
CA LYS A 261 -4.96 -37.35 4.71
C LYS A 261 -6.30 -36.64 4.64
N SER A 262 -7.27 -37.36 4.12
CA SER A 262 -8.66 -36.95 3.93
C SER A 262 -9.19 -35.99 5.00
N LEU A 263 -10.12 -35.13 4.56
CA LEU A 263 -10.95 -34.16 5.29
C LEU A 263 -11.73 -34.73 6.51
N ASP A 264 -11.25 -35.78 7.17
CA ASP A 264 -12.04 -36.63 8.07
C ASP A 264 -11.78 -36.36 9.56
N SER A 265 -10.81 -35.52 9.93
CA SER A 265 -10.65 -35.12 11.34
C SER A 265 -11.64 -34.01 11.70
N ILE A 266 -12.54 -34.28 12.65
CA ILE A 266 -13.59 -33.38 13.13
C ILE A 266 -13.08 -31.96 13.51
N SER A 267 -11.80 -31.81 13.93
CA SER A 267 -11.23 -30.47 14.19
C SER A 267 -10.96 -29.67 12.92
N CYS A 268 -10.47 -30.30 11.85
CA CYS A 268 -10.31 -29.64 10.54
C CYS A 268 -11.68 -29.32 9.92
N ILE A 269 -12.71 -30.12 10.20
CA ILE A 269 -14.08 -29.82 9.76
C ILE A 269 -14.62 -28.60 10.50
N ALA A 270 -14.35 -28.39 11.78
CA ALA A 270 -14.74 -27.16 12.48
C ALA A 270 -14.05 -25.91 11.88
N ASP A 271 -12.74 -26.00 11.62
CA ASP A 271 -11.95 -24.92 10.99
C ASP A 271 -12.44 -24.61 9.56
N ILE A 272 -12.79 -25.63 8.77
CA ILE A 272 -13.31 -25.47 7.40
C ILE A 272 -14.79 -25.06 7.39
N THR A 273 -15.60 -25.51 8.35
CA THR A 273 -17.02 -25.10 8.47
C THR A 273 -17.11 -23.62 8.82
N ILE A 274 -16.17 -23.07 9.60
CA ILE A 274 -16.08 -21.61 9.79
C ILE A 274 -15.81 -20.91 8.44
N VAL A 275 -14.89 -21.41 7.61
CA VAL A 275 -14.58 -20.79 6.30
C VAL A 275 -15.72 -20.95 5.28
N LEU A 276 -16.36 -22.13 5.23
CA LEU A 276 -17.41 -22.46 4.24
C LEU A 276 -18.81 -21.96 4.65
N SER A 277 -19.18 -21.99 5.93
CA SER A 277 -20.48 -21.48 6.39
C SER A 277 -20.58 -19.96 6.25
N TYR A 278 -19.47 -19.23 6.46
CA TYR A 278 -19.42 -17.79 6.20
C TYR A 278 -19.44 -17.45 4.70
N SER A 279 -18.70 -18.21 3.89
CA SER A 279 -18.73 -18.04 2.42
C SER A 279 -20.10 -18.34 1.81
N HIS A 280 -20.86 -19.29 2.38
CA HIS A 280 -22.22 -19.62 1.93
C HIS A 280 -23.27 -18.59 2.42
N CYS A 281 -23.13 -18.05 3.64
CA CYS A 281 -23.96 -16.93 4.10
C CYS A 281 -23.77 -15.66 3.25
N ILE A 282 -22.53 -15.28 2.92
CA ILE A 282 -22.26 -14.08 2.12
C ILE A 282 -22.73 -14.24 0.66
N ARG A 283 -22.62 -15.45 0.09
CA ARG A 283 -23.16 -15.73 -1.25
C ARG A 283 -24.70 -15.70 -1.29
N LEU A 284 -25.39 -15.89 -0.16
CA LEU A 284 -26.82 -15.69 -0.04
C LEU A 284 -27.18 -14.20 0.15
N GLU A 285 -26.36 -13.42 0.85
CA GLU A 285 -26.55 -11.97 1.03
C GLU A 285 -26.29 -11.17 -0.26
N GLN A 286 -25.28 -11.54 -1.07
CA GLN A 286 -25.02 -10.88 -2.37
C GLN A 286 -26.05 -11.23 -3.46
N ASN A 287 -26.76 -12.36 -3.33
CA ASN A 287 -27.87 -12.72 -4.21
C ASN A 287 -29.23 -12.21 -3.70
N ALA A 288 -29.31 -11.81 -2.44
CA ALA A 288 -30.43 -11.08 -1.87
C ALA A 288 -30.23 -9.58 -2.12
N GLY A 289 -30.31 -9.17 -3.39
CA GLY A 289 -30.45 -7.77 -3.73
C GLY A 289 -31.66 -7.18 -3.01
N TRP A 290 -31.42 -6.28 -2.06
CA TRP A 290 -32.44 -5.39 -1.53
C TRP A 290 -32.33 -4.06 -2.27
N ASN A 291 -33.31 -3.88 -3.16
CA ASN A 291 -33.80 -2.68 -3.85
C ASN A 291 -33.12 -1.35 -3.56
#